data_AF-A0A7S1EGJ3-F1
#
_entry.id   AF-A0A7S1EGJ3-F1
#
_cell.length_a   1.000
_cell.length_b   1.000
_cell.length_c   1.000
_cell.angle_alpha   90.00
_cell.angle_beta   90.00
_cell.angle_gamma   90.00
#
_symmetry.space_group_name_H-M   'P 1'
#
loop_
_entity.id
_entity.type
_entity.pdbx_description
1 polymer ?
#
loop_
_entity_poly.entity_id
_entity_poly.type
_entity_poly.pdbx_seq_one_letter_code
_entity_poly.pdbx_strand_id
1 'polypeptide(L)'
;HTHTHKVSADGKAPSEAQVFVRVSAESVPEVAISPGAGIHYNTLSGTLIASPSKRILIAAATDPSPLTLTWPVSPPPQAPIKQHGTSLFVPPGALLPGVHYTVSVQTASPPGGYAEISLVVNRAPRGGTCRVCVARDGGEGECASEGASLIDEFEVICEEWVDDEETALAYKVGLEVQTERGSEVRWMDTRLERRRRIRIPVGQWRVAVTVVDESGAESEVVYLSVRGLAGGRRQGGAVEEALAVVNEQVDLGNSNTANQLVVAASLQLDQTPSSPASSYPWDPDALLRQGLVEAVLR
;
A
#
# COMPACT_ATOMS: atom_id res chain seq x y z
N HIS A 1 -27.50 -46.59 5.35
CA HIS A 1 -27.93 -47.79 4.62
C HIS A 1 -27.53 -49.02 5.41
N THR A 2 -28.37 -50.05 5.46
CA THR A 2 -28.03 -51.31 6.15
C THR A 2 -27.45 -52.28 5.13
N HIS A 3 -26.19 -52.67 5.32
CA HIS A 3 -25.56 -53.73 4.51
C HIS A 3 -25.44 -55.00 5.34
N THR A 4 -26.04 -56.08 4.84
CA THR A 4 -25.96 -57.40 5.45
C THR A 4 -24.92 -58.23 4.69
N HIS A 5 -23.84 -58.61 5.37
CA HIS A 5 -22.86 -59.55 4.82
C HIS A 5 -23.10 -60.92 5.42
N LYS A 6 -23.26 -61.94 4.56
CA LYS A 6 -23.30 -63.35 4.97
C LYS A 6 -21.96 -63.98 4.64
N VAL A 7 -21.28 -64.51 5.66
CA VAL A 7 -20.07 -65.30 5.49
C VAL A 7 -20.37 -66.70 6.00
N SER A 8 -20.16 -67.70 5.15
CA SER A 8 -20.40 -69.12 5.45
C SER A 8 -19.13 -69.92 5.16
N ALA A 9 -18.77 -70.81 6.09
CA ALA A 9 -17.84 -71.90 5.81
C ALA A 9 -18.65 -73.13 5.38
N ASP A 10 -18.10 -73.94 4.48
CA ASP A 10 -18.81 -75.06 3.86
C ASP A 10 -19.44 -76.00 4.90
N GLY A 11 -20.74 -76.27 4.75
CA GLY A 11 -21.48 -77.20 5.60
C GLY A 11 -22.00 -76.67 6.93
N LYS A 12 -21.95 -75.37 7.22
CA LYS A 12 -22.59 -74.76 8.41
C LYS A 12 -23.61 -73.68 8.04
N ALA A 13 -24.63 -73.51 8.89
CA ALA A 13 -25.60 -72.42 8.74
C ALA A 13 -24.86 -71.07 8.86
N PRO A 14 -25.07 -70.11 7.93
CA PRO A 14 -24.34 -68.85 7.94
C PRO A 14 -24.66 -68.06 9.20
N SER A 15 -23.62 -67.64 9.92
CA SER A 15 -23.75 -66.67 11.00
C SER A 15 -24.02 -65.29 10.40
N GLU A 16 -25.19 -64.71 10.69
CA GLU A 16 -25.53 -63.35 10.30
C GLU A 16 -24.91 -62.36 11.31
N ALA A 17 -24.08 -61.45 10.81
CA ALA A 17 -23.62 -60.28 11.55
C ALA A 17 -24.19 -59.03 10.86
N GLN A 18 -24.91 -58.21 11.62
CA GLN A 18 -25.40 -56.92 11.13
C GLN A 18 -24.40 -55.84 11.53
N VAL A 19 -23.82 -55.15 10.54
CA VAL A 19 -22.96 -53.98 10.77
C VAL A 19 -23.79 -52.74 10.49
N PHE A 20 -24.02 -51.93 11.52
CA PHE A 20 -24.68 -50.64 11.40
C PHE A 20 -23.69 -49.60 10.89
N VAL A 21 -23.69 -49.34 9.58
CA VAL A 21 -22.92 -48.23 9.00
C VAL A 21 -23.81 -46.98 8.98
N ARG A 22 -23.56 -46.08 9.93
CA ARG A 22 -24.14 -44.72 9.91
C ARG A 22 -23.20 -43.81 9.13
N VAL A 23 -23.53 -43.54 7.87
CA VAL A 23 -22.91 -42.44 7.12
C VAL A 23 -23.61 -41.17 7.61
N SER A 24 -22.98 -40.40 8.50
CA SER A 24 -23.38 -39.02 8.73
C SER A 24 -22.87 -38.20 7.56
N ALA A 25 -23.78 -37.66 6.75
CA ALA A 25 -23.45 -36.52 5.91
C ALA A 25 -23.28 -35.33 6.86
N GLU A 26 -22.07 -35.13 7.37
CA GLU A 26 -21.74 -33.92 8.11
C GLU A 26 -21.76 -32.75 7.13
N SER A 27 -22.58 -31.74 7.40
CA SER A 27 -22.55 -30.49 6.63
C SER A 27 -21.25 -29.77 6.92
N VAL A 28 -20.28 -29.91 6.02
CA VAL A 28 -19.03 -29.16 6.07
C VAL A 28 -19.28 -27.77 5.48
N PRO A 29 -19.05 -26.68 6.24
CA PRO A 29 -19.15 -25.34 5.69
C PRO A 29 -18.06 -25.13 4.63
N GLU A 30 -18.44 -24.67 3.45
CA GLU A 30 -17.48 -24.15 2.47
C GLU A 30 -17.14 -22.71 2.86
N VAL A 31 -15.86 -22.34 2.85
CA VAL A 31 -15.43 -20.98 3.20
C VAL A 31 -14.77 -20.35 2.00
N ALA A 32 -15.30 -19.18 1.63
CA ALA A 32 -14.72 -18.35 0.60
C ALA A 32 -14.32 -17.02 1.23
N ILE A 33 -13.13 -16.55 0.87
CA ILE A 33 -12.76 -15.16 1.09
C ILE A 33 -13.03 -14.43 -0.20
N SER A 34 -13.84 -13.38 -0.11
CA SER A 34 -13.94 -12.45 -1.22
C SER A 34 -12.63 -11.67 -1.28
N PRO A 35 -11.85 -11.77 -2.36
CA PRO A 35 -10.64 -10.96 -2.51
C PRO A 35 -11.06 -9.51 -2.70
N GLY A 36 -11.26 -8.80 -1.58
CA GLY A 36 -11.30 -7.35 -1.57
C GLY A 36 -9.92 -6.77 -1.89
N ALA A 37 -9.87 -5.47 -2.17
CA ALA A 37 -8.60 -4.76 -2.32
C ALA A 37 -7.70 -4.98 -1.07
N GLY A 38 -6.54 -5.61 -1.27
CA GLY A 38 -5.55 -5.85 -0.22
C GLY A 38 -5.53 -7.26 0.39
N ILE A 39 -6.12 -8.26 -0.27
CA ILE A 39 -5.87 -9.69 0.03
C ILE A 39 -5.26 -10.33 -1.21
N HIS A 40 -4.12 -10.99 -1.05
CA HIS A 40 -3.49 -11.76 -2.11
C HIS A 40 -3.26 -13.21 -1.64
N TYR A 41 -3.21 -14.15 -2.59
CA TYR A 41 -2.96 -15.56 -2.29
C TYR A 41 -1.54 -15.92 -2.70
N ASN A 42 -0.71 -16.28 -1.73
CA ASN A 42 0.62 -16.82 -2.02
C ASN A 42 0.46 -18.30 -2.39
N THR A 43 0.63 -18.59 -3.69
CA THR A 43 0.47 -19.94 -4.24
C THR A 43 1.55 -20.90 -3.81
N LEU A 44 2.73 -20.40 -3.39
CA LEU A 44 3.84 -21.23 -2.91
C LEU A 44 3.59 -21.70 -1.48
N SER A 45 3.10 -20.82 -0.61
CA SER A 45 2.82 -21.14 0.80
C SER A 45 1.37 -21.60 1.05
N GLY A 46 0.50 -21.48 0.06
CA GLY A 46 -0.93 -21.77 0.17
C GLY A 46 -1.67 -20.85 1.15
N THR A 47 -1.08 -19.68 1.47
CA THR A 47 -1.55 -18.79 2.53
C THR A 47 -2.14 -17.51 1.94
N LEU A 48 -3.20 -17.00 2.56
CA LEU A 48 -3.76 -15.69 2.22
C LEU A 48 -3.00 -14.62 2.98
N ILE A 49 -2.57 -13.57 2.29
CA ILE A 49 -1.87 -12.45 2.88
C ILE A 49 -2.77 -11.22 2.79
N ALA A 50 -3.07 -10.62 3.94
CA ALA A 50 -3.95 -9.47 4.05
C ALA A 50 -3.20 -8.22 4.47
N SER A 51 -3.54 -7.10 3.85
CA SER A 51 -3.04 -5.79 4.23
C SER A 51 -3.61 -5.36 5.58
N PRO A 52 -2.77 -4.88 6.53
CA PRO A 52 -3.23 -4.47 7.86
C PRO A 52 -4.15 -3.24 7.84
N SER A 53 -4.11 -2.45 6.76
CA SER A 53 -4.88 -1.22 6.60
C SER A 53 -6.24 -1.42 5.90
N LYS A 54 -6.54 -2.65 5.47
CA LYS A 54 -7.76 -2.96 4.72
C LYS A 54 -8.74 -3.80 5.53
N ARG A 55 -10.00 -3.78 5.10
CA ARG A 55 -11.07 -4.60 5.67
C ARG A 55 -11.01 -5.99 5.05
N ILE A 56 -11.23 -7.01 5.86
CA ILE A 56 -11.32 -8.41 5.40
C ILE A 56 -12.75 -8.88 5.58
N LEU A 57 -13.30 -9.48 4.53
CA LEU A 57 -14.60 -10.13 4.55
C LEU A 57 -14.42 -11.62 4.23
N ILE A 58 -14.79 -12.45 5.19
CA ILE A 58 -14.77 -13.91 5.06
C ILE A 58 -16.22 -14.38 5.06
N ALA A 59 -16.60 -15.21 4.10
CA ALA A 59 -17.96 -15.73 3.98
C ALA A 59 -17.93 -17.25 4.02
N ALA A 60 -18.91 -17.84 4.69
CA ALA A 60 -19.16 -19.27 4.64
C ALA A 60 -20.47 -19.54 3.87
N ALA A 61 -20.48 -20.62 3.11
CA ALA A 61 -21.67 -21.22 2.53
C ALA A 61 -21.88 -22.59 3.18
N THR A 62 -23.11 -22.91 3.55
CA THR A 62 -23.46 -24.20 4.15
C THR A 62 -24.71 -24.78 3.50
N ASP A 63 -24.65 -26.07 3.15
CA ASP A 63 -25.80 -26.85 2.71
C ASP A 63 -26.10 -27.97 3.73
N PRO A 64 -27.31 -28.03 4.32
CA PRO A 64 -28.46 -27.14 4.14
C PRO A 64 -28.37 -25.87 5.00
N SER A 65 -28.90 -24.77 4.47
CA SER A 65 -29.14 -23.52 5.21
C SER A 65 -30.50 -23.56 5.94
N PRO A 66 -30.66 -22.99 7.15
CA PRO A 66 -29.70 -22.17 7.91
C PRO A 66 -29.01 -22.93 9.05
N LEU A 67 -27.67 -22.92 9.06
CA LEU A 67 -26.87 -23.37 10.21
C LEU A 67 -26.39 -22.16 11.01
N THR A 68 -26.46 -22.25 12.34
CA THR A 68 -25.78 -21.29 13.22
C THR A 68 -24.28 -21.53 13.11
N LEU A 69 -23.52 -20.47 12.78
CA LEU A 69 -22.08 -20.53 12.61
C LEU A 69 -21.36 -19.80 13.74
N THR A 70 -20.24 -20.33 14.18
CA THR A 70 -19.28 -19.66 15.07
C THR A 70 -17.96 -19.45 14.33
N TRP A 71 -17.30 -18.32 14.62
CA TRP A 71 -16.06 -17.90 13.95
C TRP A 71 -14.91 -17.69 14.94
N PRO A 72 -14.35 -18.76 15.52
CA PRO A 72 -13.12 -18.63 16.30
C PRO A 72 -11.97 -18.11 15.42
N VAL A 73 -11.20 -17.18 15.98
CA VAL A 73 -9.97 -16.63 15.38
C VAL A 73 -8.83 -16.81 16.36
N SER A 74 -7.74 -17.41 15.90
CA SER A 74 -6.54 -17.68 16.70
C SER A 74 -5.29 -17.16 15.99
N PRO A 75 -4.42 -16.37 16.65
CA PRO A 75 -4.60 -15.81 17.99
C PRO A 75 -5.78 -14.82 18.06
N PRO A 76 -6.24 -14.43 19.27
CA PRO A 76 -7.33 -13.47 19.40
C PRO A 76 -7.00 -12.12 18.71
N PRO A 77 -7.97 -11.49 18.04
CA PRO A 77 -7.79 -10.19 17.43
C PRO A 77 -7.61 -9.10 18.50
N GLN A 78 -6.91 -8.01 18.16
CA GLN A 78 -6.70 -6.87 19.05
C GLN A 78 -7.93 -5.97 19.18
N ALA A 79 -8.81 -6.01 18.18
CA ALA A 79 -10.04 -5.24 18.16
C ALA A 79 -11.24 -6.16 17.88
N PRO A 80 -12.46 -5.77 18.30
CA PRO A 80 -13.66 -6.56 18.04
C PRO A 80 -13.91 -6.78 16.54
N ILE A 81 -14.05 -8.05 16.16
CA ILE A 81 -14.53 -8.46 14.84
C ILE A 81 -16.05 -8.63 14.88
N LYS A 82 -16.73 -8.43 13.74
CA LYS A 82 -18.19 -8.50 13.67
C LYS A 82 -18.63 -9.71 12.84
N GLN A 83 -19.61 -10.44 13.34
CA GLN A 83 -20.29 -11.47 12.58
C GLN A 83 -21.64 -10.94 12.07
N HIS A 84 -21.95 -11.23 10.81
CA HIS A 84 -23.26 -10.92 10.22
C HIS A 84 -23.75 -12.11 9.40
N GLY A 85 -24.66 -12.91 9.99
CA GLY A 85 -25.14 -14.15 9.37
C GLY A 85 -23.99 -15.12 9.13
N THR A 86 -23.74 -15.42 7.85
CA THR A 86 -22.68 -16.33 7.40
C THR A 86 -21.37 -15.62 7.05
N SER A 87 -21.23 -14.34 7.40
CA SER A 87 -20.03 -13.55 7.11
C SER A 87 -19.33 -13.07 8.37
N LEU A 88 -18.01 -13.05 8.33
CA LEU A 88 -17.12 -12.45 9.31
C LEU A 88 -16.45 -11.20 8.73
N PHE A 89 -16.58 -10.10 9.45
CA PHE A 89 -16.01 -8.81 9.11
C PHE A 89 -14.89 -8.45 10.08
N VAL A 90 -13.69 -8.27 9.52
CA VAL A 90 -12.49 -7.87 10.26
C VAL A 90 -12.15 -6.43 9.88
N PRO A 91 -12.23 -5.47 10.83
CA PRO A 91 -11.87 -4.08 10.55
C PRO A 91 -10.36 -3.89 10.42
N PRO A 92 -9.90 -2.80 9.77
CA PRO A 92 -8.48 -2.46 9.70
C PRO A 92 -7.86 -2.37 11.10
N GLY A 93 -6.64 -2.86 11.27
CA GLY A 93 -5.92 -2.87 12.55
C GLY A 93 -6.45 -3.85 13.60
N ALA A 94 -7.47 -4.66 13.31
CA ALA A 94 -7.93 -5.69 14.25
C ALA A 94 -6.95 -6.87 14.39
N LEU A 95 -6.13 -7.09 13.37
CA LEU A 95 -5.12 -8.14 13.32
C LEU A 95 -3.72 -7.52 13.31
N LEU A 96 -2.78 -8.17 13.99
CA LEU A 96 -1.40 -7.71 14.11
C LEU A 96 -0.57 -8.03 12.86
N PRO A 97 0.22 -7.08 12.32
CA PRO A 97 1.15 -7.32 11.22
C PRO A 97 2.17 -8.45 11.49
N GLY A 98 2.33 -9.32 10.49
CA GLY A 98 3.17 -10.52 10.47
C GLY A 98 2.85 -11.54 11.54
N VAL A 99 1.58 -11.62 11.93
CA VAL A 99 1.04 -12.71 12.72
C VAL A 99 0.23 -13.62 11.79
N HIS A 100 0.45 -14.92 11.94
CA HIS A 100 -0.36 -15.94 11.29
C HIS A 100 -1.61 -16.17 12.12
N TYR A 101 -2.77 -16.00 11.48
CA TYR A 101 -4.08 -16.23 12.03
C TYR A 101 -4.72 -17.46 11.37
N THR A 102 -5.34 -18.29 12.18
CA THR A 102 -6.29 -19.31 11.75
C THR A 102 -7.68 -18.79 12.05
N VAL A 103 -8.50 -18.66 11.01
CA VAL A 103 -9.93 -18.37 11.12
C VAL A 103 -10.66 -19.67 10.85
N SER A 104 -11.31 -20.22 11.86
CA SER A 104 -12.16 -21.41 11.68
C SER A 104 -13.62 -20.97 11.65
N VAL A 105 -14.43 -21.65 10.85
CA VAL A 105 -15.88 -21.59 10.94
C VAL A 105 -16.40 -22.95 11.34
N GLN A 106 -17.32 -22.98 12.29
CA GLN A 106 -17.90 -24.21 12.82
C GLN A 106 -19.42 -24.12 12.76
N THR A 107 -20.05 -25.25 12.44
CA THR A 107 -21.49 -25.40 12.53
C THR A 107 -21.89 -25.77 13.97
N ALA A 108 -22.93 -25.12 14.51
CA ALA A 108 -23.31 -25.30 15.91
C ALA A 108 -23.97 -26.66 16.24
N SER A 109 -24.26 -27.51 15.24
CA SER A 109 -24.98 -28.77 15.41
C SER A 109 -24.03 -29.97 15.45
N PRO A 110 -23.96 -30.76 16.54
CA PRO A 110 -23.07 -31.93 16.61
C PRO A 110 -23.56 -33.14 15.78
N PRO A 111 -22.65 -33.89 15.12
CA PRO A 111 -21.25 -33.56 14.86
C PRO A 111 -21.19 -32.44 13.81
N GLY A 112 -20.61 -31.30 14.19
CA GLY A 112 -20.59 -30.11 13.37
C GLY A 112 -19.39 -30.12 12.45
N GLY A 113 -19.62 -29.96 11.15
CA GLY A 113 -18.54 -29.71 10.21
C GLY A 113 -17.84 -28.39 10.55
N TYR A 114 -16.54 -28.33 10.25
CA TYR A 114 -15.73 -27.14 10.38
C TYR A 114 -14.87 -26.94 9.12
N ALA A 115 -14.46 -25.71 8.90
CA ALA A 115 -13.50 -25.36 7.86
C ALA A 115 -12.60 -24.23 8.35
N GLU A 116 -11.39 -24.16 7.80
CA GLU A 116 -10.35 -23.27 8.29
C GLU A 116 -9.69 -22.52 7.15
N ILE A 117 -9.29 -21.30 7.48
CA ILE A 117 -8.50 -20.45 6.61
C ILE A 117 -7.27 -20.00 7.38
N SER A 118 -6.11 -20.16 6.73
CA SER A 118 -4.85 -19.59 7.18
C SER A 118 -4.64 -18.21 6.53
N LEU A 119 -4.45 -17.21 7.37
CA LEU A 119 -4.27 -15.82 7.00
C LEU A 119 -2.98 -15.29 7.62
N VAL A 120 -2.15 -14.60 6.85
CA VAL A 120 -1.03 -13.81 7.35
C VAL A 120 -1.37 -12.35 7.16
N VAL A 121 -1.20 -11.54 8.22
CA VAL A 121 -1.27 -10.10 8.04
C VAL A 121 0.08 -9.63 7.55
N ASN A 122 0.12 -8.91 6.44
CA ASN A 122 1.37 -8.44 5.87
C ASN A 122 2.08 -7.45 6.83
N ARG A 123 3.42 -7.48 6.86
CA ARG A 123 4.22 -6.45 7.53
C ARG A 123 4.64 -5.40 6.51
N ALA A 124 4.66 -4.15 6.95
CA ALA A 124 5.27 -3.09 6.15
C ALA A 124 6.75 -3.38 5.88
N PRO A 125 7.29 -2.92 4.73
CA PRO A 125 8.72 -2.97 4.45
C PRO A 125 9.53 -2.32 5.58
N ARG A 126 10.70 -2.86 5.88
CA ARG A 126 11.53 -2.42 7.01
C ARG A 126 13.03 -2.42 6.71
N GLY A 127 13.79 -1.89 7.66
CA GLY A 127 15.25 -1.93 7.69
C GLY A 127 15.89 -0.76 6.96
N GLY A 128 15.81 -0.78 5.63
CA GLY A 128 16.60 0.05 4.73
C GLY A 128 16.73 1.53 5.05
N THR A 129 17.71 2.16 4.41
CA THR A 129 17.98 3.59 4.59
C THR A 129 17.61 4.35 3.33
N CYS A 130 17.26 5.63 3.51
CA CYS A 130 17.12 6.55 2.40
C CYS A 130 18.05 7.74 2.62
N ARG A 131 18.60 8.26 1.53
CA ARG A 131 19.39 9.50 1.49
C ARG A 131 19.00 10.32 0.28
N VAL A 132 19.32 11.60 0.33
CA VAL A 132 19.04 12.55 -0.75
C VAL A 132 20.29 13.37 -1.01
N CYS A 133 20.75 13.35 -2.25
CA CYS A 133 22.00 13.98 -2.65
C CYS A 133 21.77 14.78 -3.93
N VAL A 134 22.47 15.91 -4.11
CA VAL A 134 22.53 16.56 -5.41
C VAL A 134 23.11 15.60 -6.46
N ALA A 135 22.35 15.36 -7.52
CA ALA A 135 22.75 14.55 -8.66
C ALA A 135 23.82 15.32 -9.45
N ARG A 136 25.04 14.77 -9.49
CA ARG A 136 26.14 15.32 -10.30
C ARG A 136 26.51 14.31 -11.38
N ASP A 137 26.72 14.79 -12.60
CA ASP A 137 27.25 13.98 -13.69
C ASP A 137 28.66 13.49 -13.31
N GLY A 138 28.86 12.17 -13.21
CA GLY A 138 30.19 11.57 -13.03
C GLY A 138 30.42 10.69 -11.80
N GLY A 139 29.46 10.55 -10.87
CA GLY A 139 29.49 9.52 -9.81
C GLY A 139 30.35 9.81 -8.57
N GLU A 140 29.86 9.29 -7.43
CA GLU A 140 30.49 9.15 -6.10
C GLU A 140 31.24 10.38 -5.54
N GLY A 141 30.60 11.54 -5.56
CA GLY A 141 30.94 12.64 -4.67
C GLY A 141 30.31 12.47 -3.28
N GLU A 142 30.79 13.25 -2.30
CA GLU A 142 30.15 13.42 -0.99
C GLU A 142 28.68 13.83 -1.18
N CYS A 143 27.76 13.19 -0.44
CA CYS A 143 26.32 13.43 -0.56
C CYS A 143 25.98 14.84 -0.10
N ALA A 144 25.94 15.79 -1.05
CA ALA A 144 25.58 17.16 -0.76
C ALA A 144 24.06 17.28 -0.61
N SER A 145 23.61 17.78 0.54
CA SER A 145 22.19 18.07 0.82
C SER A 145 21.78 19.50 0.43
N GLU A 146 22.70 20.29 -0.13
CA GLU A 146 22.45 21.66 -0.60
C GLU A 146 22.80 21.79 -2.09
N GLY A 147 21.93 22.44 -2.86
CA GLY A 147 22.08 22.66 -4.31
C GLY A 147 21.30 23.87 -4.80
N ALA A 148 21.53 24.30 -6.04
CA ALA A 148 20.80 25.39 -6.68
C ALA A 148 19.32 25.03 -6.86
N SER A 149 18.44 25.83 -6.26
CA SER A 149 16.99 25.62 -6.31
C SER A 149 16.47 25.52 -7.75
N LEU A 150 15.57 24.56 -7.99
CA LEU A 150 14.89 24.29 -9.27
C LEU A 150 15.82 24.00 -10.48
N ILE A 151 17.13 24.16 -10.31
CA ILE A 151 18.16 23.90 -11.33
C ILE A 151 18.77 22.53 -11.07
N ASP A 152 19.28 22.32 -9.85
CA ASP A 152 19.91 21.06 -9.46
C ASP A 152 18.84 19.98 -9.25
N GLU A 153 19.11 18.81 -9.80
CA GLU A 153 18.36 17.60 -9.49
C GLU A 153 18.91 17.00 -8.18
N PHE A 154 18.02 16.64 -7.28
CA PHE A 154 18.32 15.89 -6.07
C PHE A 154 17.89 14.45 -6.29
N GLU A 155 18.81 13.51 -6.17
CA GLU A 155 18.52 12.08 -6.24
C GLU A 155 18.23 11.54 -4.83
N VAL A 156 17.00 11.10 -4.62
CA VAL A 156 16.57 10.30 -3.47
C VAL A 156 16.94 8.86 -3.77
N ILE A 157 17.72 8.24 -2.90
CA ILE A 157 18.24 6.88 -3.03
C ILE A 157 17.82 6.11 -1.79
N CYS A 158 17.06 5.03 -1.98
CA CYS A 158 16.68 4.11 -0.91
C CYS A 158 17.31 2.74 -1.16
N GLU A 159 17.98 2.20 -0.14
CA GLU A 159 18.76 0.96 -0.24
C GLU A 159 18.46 0.07 0.97
N GLU A 160 18.66 -1.24 0.81
CA GLU A 160 18.55 -2.24 1.88
C GLU A 160 17.14 -2.40 2.51
N TRP A 161 16.10 -1.91 1.82
CA TRP A 161 14.72 -2.17 2.20
C TRP A 161 14.34 -3.61 1.86
N VAL A 162 13.65 -4.26 2.80
CA VAL A 162 13.18 -5.64 2.66
C VAL A 162 11.72 -5.73 3.08
N ASP A 163 10.95 -6.53 2.36
CA ASP A 163 9.68 -7.08 2.81
C ASP A 163 9.85 -8.56 3.18
N ASP A 164 8.88 -9.11 3.92
CA ASP A 164 8.95 -10.49 4.40
C ASP A 164 8.68 -11.52 3.29
N GLU A 165 8.07 -11.11 2.18
CA GLU A 165 7.67 -11.96 1.06
C GLU A 165 8.59 -11.83 -0.16
N GLU A 166 9.68 -11.04 -0.06
CA GLU A 166 10.64 -10.77 -1.14
C GLU A 166 9.98 -10.30 -2.46
N THR A 167 8.91 -9.51 -2.35
CA THR A 167 8.16 -8.98 -3.49
C THR A 167 8.72 -7.65 -3.99
N ALA A 168 8.24 -7.16 -5.14
CA ALA A 168 8.73 -5.89 -5.67
C ALA A 168 8.32 -4.72 -4.76
N LEU A 169 9.30 -3.91 -4.36
CA LEU A 169 9.05 -2.71 -3.57
C LEU A 169 8.81 -1.49 -4.46
N ALA A 170 7.86 -0.67 -4.06
CA ALA A 170 7.59 0.63 -4.63
C ALA A 170 7.96 1.74 -3.63
N TYR A 171 8.33 2.91 -4.15
CA TYR A 171 8.87 4.04 -3.42
C TYR A 171 8.00 5.28 -3.69
N LYS A 172 7.48 5.85 -2.62
CA LYS A 172 6.67 7.06 -2.62
C LYS A 172 7.49 8.19 -2.04
N VAL A 173 7.67 9.26 -2.82
CA VAL A 173 8.49 10.42 -2.44
C VAL A 173 7.59 11.65 -2.42
N GLY A 174 7.75 12.52 -1.44
CA GLY A 174 7.00 13.75 -1.30
C GLY A 174 7.82 14.86 -0.65
N LEU A 175 7.26 16.07 -0.65
CA LEU A 175 7.83 17.22 0.04
C LEU A 175 6.91 17.65 1.18
N GLU A 176 7.48 17.83 2.37
CA GLU A 176 6.77 18.40 3.51
C GLU A 176 6.64 19.91 3.35
N VAL A 177 5.42 20.40 3.56
CA VAL A 177 5.00 21.79 3.38
C VAL A 177 4.38 22.25 4.70
N GLN A 178 4.74 23.45 5.15
CA GLN A 178 4.06 24.08 6.27
C GLN A 178 2.82 24.79 5.76
N THR A 179 1.66 24.42 6.31
CA THR A 179 0.36 25.05 6.04
C THR A 179 -0.17 25.72 7.30
N GLU A 180 -1.22 26.54 7.18
CA GLU A 180 -1.90 27.12 8.35
C GLU A 180 -2.45 26.06 9.33
N ARG A 181 -2.67 24.83 8.84
CA ARG A 181 -3.20 23.70 9.63
C ARG A 181 -2.11 22.78 10.18
N GLY A 182 -0.84 23.08 9.91
CA GLY A 182 0.33 22.27 10.28
C GLY A 182 1.10 21.76 9.07
N SER A 183 1.99 20.78 9.31
CA SER A 183 2.80 20.16 8.26
C SER A 183 1.98 19.15 7.45
N GLU A 184 2.02 19.26 6.12
CA GLU A 184 1.43 18.30 5.18
C GLU A 184 2.50 17.80 4.21
N VAL A 185 2.43 16.54 3.80
CA VAL A 185 3.32 16.01 2.74
C VAL A 185 2.59 15.99 1.41
N ARG A 186 3.10 16.75 0.43
CA ARG A 186 2.66 16.65 -0.97
C ARG A 186 3.40 15.50 -1.65
N TRP A 187 2.71 14.37 -1.77
CA TRP A 187 3.24 13.15 -2.39
C TRP A 187 3.26 13.25 -3.91
N MET A 188 4.31 12.69 -4.51
CA MET A 188 4.42 12.46 -5.94
C MET A 188 4.04 11.00 -6.26
N ASP A 189 3.93 10.66 -7.55
CA ASP A 189 3.54 9.31 -7.99
C ASP A 189 4.47 8.21 -7.45
N THR A 190 3.89 7.10 -7.00
CA THR A 190 4.63 5.93 -6.52
C THR A 190 5.33 5.19 -7.67
N ARG A 191 6.58 4.74 -7.46
CA ARG A 191 7.38 4.06 -8.51
C ARG A 191 8.15 2.86 -7.99
N LEU A 192 8.47 1.91 -8.86
CA LEU A 192 9.33 0.76 -8.51
C LEU A 192 10.83 1.12 -8.44
N GLU A 193 11.20 2.32 -8.89
CA GLU A 193 12.57 2.79 -8.93
C GLU A 193 13.03 3.22 -7.52
N ARG A 194 14.00 2.49 -6.95
CA ARG A 194 14.62 2.85 -5.66
C ARG A 194 15.41 4.17 -5.67
N ARG A 195 15.63 4.72 -6.86
CA ARG A 195 16.28 6.02 -7.09
C ARG A 195 15.30 6.94 -7.79
N ARG A 196 15.14 8.14 -7.27
CA ARG A 196 14.24 9.15 -7.83
C ARG A 196 14.91 10.51 -7.84
N ARG A 197 14.96 11.14 -9.00
CA ARG A 197 15.39 12.54 -9.11
C ARG A 197 14.19 13.45 -8.89
N ILE A 198 14.40 14.50 -8.09
CA ILE A 198 13.43 15.54 -7.77
C ILE A 198 14.12 16.91 -7.83
N ARG A 199 13.36 17.98 -8.04
CA ARG A 199 13.87 19.35 -7.91
C ARG A 199 13.25 20.00 -6.68
N ILE A 200 14.07 20.77 -5.96
CA ILE A 200 13.68 21.38 -4.69
C ILE A 200 13.59 22.91 -4.85
N PRO A 201 12.54 23.56 -4.30
CA PRO A 201 12.43 25.02 -4.27
C PRO A 201 13.48 25.68 -3.36
N VAL A 202 13.54 27.01 -3.37
CA VAL A 202 14.43 27.77 -2.49
C VAL A 202 14.02 27.53 -1.05
N GLY A 203 15.01 27.47 -0.15
CA GLY A 203 14.78 27.35 1.28
C GLY A 203 15.13 25.97 1.81
N GLN A 204 14.71 25.72 3.06
CA GLN A 204 14.94 24.45 3.75
C GLN A 204 13.69 23.59 3.63
N TRP A 205 13.87 22.35 3.16
CA TRP A 205 12.80 21.41 2.88
C TRP A 205 13.07 20.07 3.56
N ARG A 206 11.98 19.35 3.85
CA ARG A 206 12.03 17.96 4.28
C ARG A 206 11.41 17.08 3.20
N VAL A 207 12.23 16.22 2.61
CA VAL A 207 11.78 15.18 1.68
C VAL A 207 11.25 14.02 2.52
N ALA A 208 10.01 13.64 2.28
CA ALA A 208 9.38 12.49 2.91
C ALA A 208 9.45 11.30 1.95
N VAL A 209 9.82 10.13 2.48
CA VAL A 209 9.90 8.89 1.71
C VAL A 209 9.20 7.76 2.45
N THR A 210 8.39 6.99 1.73
CA THR A 210 7.74 5.78 2.23
C THR A 210 7.95 4.66 1.22
N VAL A 211 8.23 3.46 1.71
CA VAL A 211 8.35 2.24 0.90
C VAL A 211 7.08 1.43 1.03
N VAL A 212 6.59 0.91 -0.09
CA VAL A 212 5.29 0.25 -0.23
C VAL A 212 5.51 -1.11 -0.87
N ASP A 213 5.00 -2.18 -0.28
CA ASP A 213 5.01 -3.50 -0.91
C ASP A 213 3.83 -3.70 -1.88
N GLU A 214 3.81 -4.84 -2.57
CA GLU A 214 2.75 -5.20 -3.51
C GLU A 214 1.36 -5.35 -2.85
N SER A 215 1.31 -5.56 -1.53
CA SER A 215 0.05 -5.61 -0.76
C SER A 215 -0.43 -4.23 -0.32
N GLY A 216 0.34 -3.18 -0.58
CA GLY A 216 0.05 -1.81 -0.20
C GLY A 216 0.28 -1.53 1.29
N ALA A 217 1.10 -2.32 2.01
CA ALA A 217 1.55 -1.91 3.33
C ALA A 217 2.71 -0.90 3.17
N GLU A 218 2.63 0.18 3.95
CA GLU A 218 3.55 1.31 3.87
C GLU A 218 4.49 1.31 5.08
N SER A 219 5.78 1.56 4.85
CA SER A 219 6.78 1.79 5.90
C SER A 219 6.47 3.05 6.71
N GLU A 220 7.18 3.23 7.83
CA GLU A 220 7.25 4.55 8.46
C GLU A 220 7.83 5.57 7.47
N VAL A 221 7.40 6.83 7.58
CA VAL A 221 7.88 7.93 6.76
C VAL A 221 9.30 8.31 7.18
N VAL A 222 10.26 8.19 6.26
CA VAL A 222 11.62 8.68 6.43
C VAL A 222 11.69 10.13 5.98
N TYR A 223 12.16 11.02 6.85
CA TYR A 223 12.35 12.43 6.53
C TYR A 223 13.81 12.78 6.33
N LEU A 224 14.11 13.39 5.19
CA LEU A 224 15.46 13.80 4.79
C LEU A 224 15.51 15.32 4.62
N SER A 225 16.51 15.98 5.18
CA SER A 225 16.66 17.44 5.06
C SER A 225 17.46 17.80 3.81
N VAL A 226 16.94 18.77 3.05
CA VAL A 226 17.60 19.35 1.88
C VAL A 226 17.44 20.85 1.86
N ARG A 227 18.34 21.53 1.16
CA ARG A 227 18.30 22.97 1.00
C ARG A 227 18.45 23.37 -0.46
N GLY A 228 17.45 24.06 -0.98
CA GLY A 228 17.55 24.80 -2.23
C GLY A 228 18.16 26.17 -1.97
N LEU A 229 19.35 26.40 -2.50
CA LEU A 229 20.02 27.70 -2.43
C LEU A 229 19.45 28.62 -3.51
N ALA A 230 19.18 29.86 -3.13
CA ALA A 230 18.85 30.89 -4.11
C ALA A 230 20.08 31.13 -5.00
N GLY A 231 19.94 30.94 -6.30
CA GLY A 231 20.98 31.29 -7.26
C GLY A 231 21.31 32.78 -7.14
N GLY A 232 22.60 33.12 -7.07
CA GLY A 232 23.05 34.50 -7.03
C GLY A 232 22.49 35.29 -8.21
N ARG A 233 21.78 36.39 -7.91
CA ARG A 233 21.23 37.45 -8.80
C ARG A 233 19.91 37.22 -9.57
N ARG A 234 19.16 36.13 -9.45
CA ARG A 234 17.87 36.01 -10.19
C ARG A 234 16.74 35.32 -9.41
N GLN A 235 16.29 35.91 -8.30
CA GLN A 235 15.02 35.48 -7.68
C GLN A 235 13.81 35.70 -8.60
N GLY A 236 13.83 36.72 -9.48
CA GLY A 236 12.77 36.93 -10.47
C GLY A 236 12.79 35.96 -11.65
N GLY A 237 13.94 35.34 -11.96
CA GLY A 237 14.10 34.46 -13.11
C GLY A 237 13.91 32.96 -12.80
N ALA A 238 14.03 32.55 -11.53
CA ALA A 238 13.95 31.13 -11.17
C ALA A 238 12.56 30.51 -11.43
N VAL A 239 11.48 31.30 -11.28
CA VAL A 239 10.12 30.86 -11.59
C VAL A 239 9.89 30.82 -13.11
N GLU A 240 10.37 31.83 -13.85
CA GLU A 240 10.31 31.84 -15.33
C GLU A 240 11.12 30.70 -15.94
N GLU A 241 12.29 30.41 -15.38
CA GLU A 241 13.15 29.29 -15.79
C GLU A 241 12.52 27.95 -15.43
N ALA A 242 11.92 27.81 -14.23
CA ALA A 242 11.17 26.61 -13.87
C ALA A 242 9.93 26.39 -14.76
N LEU A 243 9.19 27.45 -15.10
CA LEU A 243 8.07 27.40 -16.04
C LEU A 243 8.53 27.05 -17.46
N ALA A 244 9.68 27.57 -17.89
CA ALA A 244 10.27 27.19 -19.18
C ALA A 244 10.63 25.71 -19.21
N VAL A 245 11.20 25.17 -18.13
CA VAL A 245 11.50 23.73 -18.00
C VAL A 245 10.21 22.91 -17.93
N VAL A 246 9.15 23.37 -17.24
CA VAL A 246 7.83 22.71 -17.25
C VAL A 246 7.28 22.61 -18.67
N ASN A 247 7.24 23.74 -19.40
CA ASN A 247 6.71 23.79 -20.77
C ASN A 247 7.53 22.89 -21.71
N GLU A 248 8.86 22.90 -21.59
CA GLU A 248 9.74 22.01 -22.36
C GLU A 248 9.44 20.53 -22.08
N GLN A 249 9.25 20.14 -20.80
CA GLN A 249 8.95 18.75 -20.45
C GLN A 249 7.54 18.33 -20.87
N VAL A 250 6.58 19.25 -20.88
CA VAL A 250 5.22 19.04 -21.43
C VAL A 250 5.31 18.82 -22.95
N ASP A 251 6.09 19.64 -23.66
CA ASP A 251 6.29 19.52 -25.10
C ASP A 251 7.00 18.21 -25.49
N LEU A 252 7.85 17.69 -24.62
CA LEU A 252 8.52 16.39 -24.77
C LEU A 252 7.64 15.19 -24.38
N GLY A 253 6.39 15.41 -23.91
CA GLY A 253 5.48 14.35 -23.48
C GLY A 253 5.88 13.68 -22.16
N ASN A 254 6.75 14.30 -21.37
CA ASN A 254 7.25 13.78 -20.10
C ASN A 254 6.38 14.27 -18.93
N SER A 255 5.12 13.81 -18.92
CA SER A 255 4.09 14.18 -17.93
C SER A 255 4.54 14.00 -16.48
N ASN A 256 5.38 13.00 -16.24
CA ASN A 256 5.98 12.71 -14.95
C ASN A 256 6.90 13.83 -14.42
N THR A 257 7.78 14.34 -15.27
CA THR A 257 8.72 15.40 -14.89
C THR A 257 7.98 16.74 -14.80
N ALA A 258 6.99 16.95 -15.67
CA ALA A 258 6.08 18.09 -15.59
C ALA A 258 5.31 18.12 -14.26
N ASN A 259 4.70 17.01 -13.83
CA ASN A 259 3.98 16.91 -12.55
C ASN A 259 4.88 17.24 -11.35
N GLN A 260 6.11 16.74 -11.34
CA GLN A 260 7.06 17.04 -10.26
C GLN A 260 7.46 18.52 -10.22
N LEU A 261 7.71 19.12 -11.39
CA LEU A 261 8.04 20.53 -11.50
C LEU A 261 6.86 21.43 -11.13
N VAL A 262 5.63 21.04 -11.47
CA VAL A 262 4.40 21.73 -11.04
C VAL A 262 4.28 21.74 -9.53
N VAL A 263 4.51 20.59 -8.86
CA VAL A 263 4.52 20.54 -7.39
C VAL A 263 5.60 21.48 -6.83
N ALA A 264 6.83 21.42 -7.32
CA ALA A 264 7.91 22.29 -6.85
C ALA A 264 7.65 23.79 -7.11
N ALA A 265 7.15 24.15 -8.28
CA ALA A 265 6.82 25.53 -8.65
C ALA A 265 5.66 26.09 -7.82
N SER A 266 4.60 25.30 -7.62
CA SER A 266 3.47 25.69 -6.75
C SER A 266 3.93 25.99 -5.32
N LEU A 267 4.88 25.19 -4.81
CA LEU A 267 5.46 25.37 -3.49
C LEU A 267 6.33 26.62 -3.38
N GLN A 268 7.07 26.96 -4.43
CA GLN A 268 7.85 28.20 -4.48
C GLN A 268 6.95 29.44 -4.43
N LEU A 269 5.80 29.39 -5.12
CA LEU A 269 4.83 30.49 -5.15
C LEU A 269 4.12 30.68 -3.82
N ASP A 270 3.69 29.59 -3.18
CA ASP A 270 3.09 29.59 -1.84
C ASP A 270 4.00 30.25 -0.79
N GLN A 271 5.34 30.21 -1.00
CA GLN A 271 6.32 30.81 -0.10
C GLN A 271 6.70 32.26 -0.43
N THR A 272 6.30 32.79 -1.59
CA THR A 272 6.53 34.20 -1.92
C THR A 272 5.50 35.03 -1.15
N PRO A 273 5.91 35.86 -0.16
CA PRO A 273 4.95 36.74 0.49
C PRO A 273 4.30 37.62 -0.58
N SER A 274 2.97 37.67 -0.61
CA SER A 274 2.20 38.55 -1.47
C SER A 274 2.69 39.98 -1.23
N SER A 275 3.61 40.47 -2.06
CA SER A 275 4.03 41.86 -2.01
C SER A 275 2.81 42.70 -2.40
N PRO A 276 2.39 43.69 -1.58
CA PRO A 276 1.29 44.58 -1.94
C PRO A 276 1.64 45.56 -3.08
N ALA A 277 2.76 45.36 -3.79
CA ALA A 277 3.20 46.19 -4.90
C ALA A 277 3.91 45.33 -5.96
N SER A 278 3.13 44.67 -6.81
CA SER A 278 3.62 44.12 -8.07
C SER A 278 2.58 44.35 -9.15
N SER A 279 2.70 45.50 -9.83
CA SER A 279 1.96 45.85 -11.03
C SER A 279 2.51 45.09 -12.26
N TYR A 280 2.68 43.78 -12.14
CA TYR A 280 2.98 42.93 -13.29
C TYR A 280 1.66 42.43 -13.90
N PRO A 281 1.47 42.53 -15.23
CA PRO A 281 0.19 42.23 -15.89
C PRO A 281 -0.08 40.73 -16.05
N TRP A 282 0.75 39.87 -15.49
CA TRP A 282 0.61 38.42 -15.55
C TRP A 282 0.36 37.88 -14.15
N ASP A 283 -0.79 37.23 -13.99
CA ASP A 283 -1.15 36.46 -12.81
C ASP A 283 -0.42 35.10 -12.87
N PRO A 284 0.58 34.84 -12.01
CA PRO A 284 1.31 33.56 -12.00
C PRO A 284 0.38 32.36 -11.75
N ASP A 285 -0.70 32.56 -10.98
CA ASP A 285 -1.71 31.52 -10.72
C ASP A 285 -2.52 31.22 -11.98
N ALA A 286 -2.76 32.23 -12.83
CA ALA A 286 -3.45 32.04 -14.10
C ALA A 286 -2.60 31.25 -15.11
N LEU A 287 -1.28 31.52 -15.19
CA LEU A 287 -0.36 30.81 -16.08
C LEU A 287 -0.13 29.36 -15.66
N LEU A 288 0.01 29.09 -14.35
CA LEU A 288 0.08 27.73 -13.85
C LEU A 288 -1.22 26.96 -14.01
N ARG A 289 -2.39 27.61 -13.83
CA ARG A 289 -3.68 26.98 -14.15
C ARG A 289 -3.79 26.66 -15.64
N GLN A 290 -3.28 27.53 -16.52
CA GLN A 290 -3.29 27.28 -17.96
C GLN A 290 -2.37 26.12 -18.34
N GLY A 291 -1.14 26.08 -17.80
CA GLY A 291 -0.21 24.96 -18.00
C GLY A 291 -0.70 23.64 -17.39
N LEU A 292 -1.34 23.67 -16.21
CA LEU A 292 -1.99 22.50 -15.60
C LEU A 292 -3.15 21.98 -16.44
N VAL A 293 -3.99 22.88 -16.95
CA VAL A 293 -5.13 22.52 -17.79
C VAL A 293 -4.65 21.90 -19.10
N GLU A 294 -3.58 22.42 -19.70
CA GLU A 294 -3.01 21.85 -20.93
C GLU A 294 -2.28 20.52 -20.70
N ALA A 295 -1.61 20.34 -19.55
CA ALA A 295 -0.93 19.08 -19.20
C ALA A 295 -1.89 17.97 -18.75
N VAL A 296 -3.05 18.31 -18.19
CA VAL A 296 -4.09 17.34 -17.78
C VAL A 296 -5.01 16.94 -18.94
N LEU A 297 -5.14 17.78 -19.98
CA LEU A 297 -6.01 17.54 -21.13
C LEU A 297 -5.31 16.89 -22.34
N ARG A 298 -4.00 16.65 -22.30
CA ARG A 298 -3.23 15.95 -23.34
C ARG A 298 -2.68 14.63 -22.83
#